data_AF-A0A962V224-F1
#
_entry.id   AF-A0A962V224-F1
#
_cell.length_a   1.000
_cell.length_b   1.000
_cell.length_c   1.000
_cell.angle_alpha   90.00
_cell.angle_beta   90.00
_cell.angle_gamma   90.00
#
_symmetry.space_group_name_H-M   'P 1'
#
loop_
_entity.id
_entity.type
_entity.pdbx_description
1 polymer ?
#
loop_
_entity_poly.entity_id
_entity_poly.type
_entity_poly.pdbx_seq_one_letter_code
_entity_poly.pdbx_strand_id
1 'polypeptide(L)'
;AFVAVQDGRQVAVLVPTTLLAQQHYQNFLDRFADWPVRIELLSRFRTKKQADATLAAVTEGTVDILIGTHKIIQDSVQFKRLGLVIIDEEHRFGVRQKERLKALRAEVDVLT
;
A
#
# COMPACT_ATOMS: atom_id res chain seq x y z
N ALA A 1 10.29 4.19 1.23
CA ALA A 1 9.67 3.68 0.00
C ALA A 1 10.71 3.41 -1.08
N PHE A 2 11.41 4.44 -1.59
CA PHE A 2 12.41 4.31 -2.66
C PHE A 2 13.46 3.21 -2.42
N VAL A 3 14.14 3.23 -1.26
CA VAL A 3 15.16 2.22 -0.91
C VAL A 3 14.60 0.79 -0.92
N ALA A 4 13.43 0.59 -0.31
CA ALA A 4 12.79 -0.73 -0.28
C ALA A 4 12.42 -1.25 -1.68
N VAL A 5 11.95 -0.37 -2.57
CA VAL A 5 11.66 -0.73 -3.97
C VAL A 5 12.95 -1.03 -4.74
N GLN A 6 14.03 -0.27 -4.50
CA GLN A 6 15.33 -0.51 -5.12
C GLN A 6 15.92 -1.87 -4.70
N ASP A 7 15.69 -2.30 -3.46
CA ASP A 7 16.02 -3.65 -2.96
C ASP A 7 15.07 -4.75 -3.49
N GLY A 8 14.18 -4.40 -4.43
CA GLY A 8 13.22 -5.30 -5.05
C GLY A 8 12.06 -5.71 -4.14
N ARG A 9 11.85 -5.06 -2.99
CA ARG A 9 10.75 -5.36 -2.07
C ARG A 9 9.53 -4.51 -2.37
N GLN A 10 8.35 -5.06 -2.08
CA GLN A 10 7.09 -4.34 -2.23
C GLN A 10 6.85 -3.44 -1.03
N VAL A 11 6.19 -2.30 -1.28
CA VAL A 11 5.84 -1.29 -0.27
C VAL A 11 4.32 -1.14 -0.22
N ALA A 12 3.75 -1.19 0.97
CA ALA A 12 2.35 -0.87 1.20
C ALA A 12 2.23 0.51 1.88
N VAL A 13 1.42 1.41 1.31
CA VAL A 13 1.10 2.71 1.91
C VAL A 13 -0.36 2.72 2.33
N LEU A 14 -0.56 2.90 3.63
CA LEU A 14 -1.87 2.83 4.29
C LEU A 14 -2.28 4.21 4.76
N VAL A 15 -3.44 4.64 4.30
CA VAL A 15 -4.03 5.94 4.63
C VAL A 15 -5.45 5.79 5.16
N PRO A 16 -5.97 6.75 5.95
CA PRO A 16 -7.26 6.58 6.60
C PRO A 16 -8.45 6.83 5.66
N THR A 17 -8.26 7.56 4.56
CA THR A 17 -9.36 7.95 3.66
C THR A 17 -9.05 7.70 2.19
N THR A 18 -10.10 7.50 1.38
CA THR A 18 -10.00 7.34 -0.08
C THR A 18 -9.40 8.59 -0.75
N LEU A 19 -9.67 9.79 -0.21
CA LEU A 19 -9.12 11.04 -0.72
C LEU A 19 -7.61 11.11 -0.54
N LEU A 20 -7.13 10.81 0.68
CA LEU A 20 -5.69 10.74 0.94
C LEU A 20 -5.02 9.67 0.08
N ALA A 21 -5.69 8.54 -0.17
CA ALA A 21 -5.15 7.47 -1.01
C ALA A 21 -4.91 7.97 -2.44
N GLN A 22 -5.86 8.74 -2.98
CA GLN A 22 -5.73 9.35 -4.30
C GLN A 22 -4.62 10.42 -4.34
N GLN A 23 -4.52 11.26 -3.30
CA GLN A 23 -3.48 12.30 -3.21
C GLN A 23 -2.09 11.67 -3.14
N HIS A 24 -1.89 10.67 -2.28
CA HIS A 24 -0.64 9.91 -2.20
C HIS A 24 -0.33 9.20 -3.51
N TYR A 25 -1.34 8.60 -4.16
CA TYR A 25 -1.16 7.98 -5.46
C TYR A 25 -0.62 8.96 -6.50
N GLN A 26 -1.22 10.15 -6.63
CA GLN A 26 -0.73 11.16 -7.56
C GLN A 26 0.68 11.63 -7.21
N ASN A 27 0.94 11.95 -5.94
CA ASN A 27 2.25 12.41 -5.48
C ASN A 27 3.36 11.37 -5.74
N PHE A 28 3.04 10.09 -5.56
CA PHE A 28 3.98 9.01 -5.84
C PHE A 28 4.18 8.84 -7.34
N LEU A 29 3.13 8.91 -8.18
CA LEU A 29 3.30 8.87 -9.64
C LEU A 29 4.22 9.99 -10.12
N ASP A 30 4.02 11.22 -9.64
CA ASP A 30 4.83 12.36 -10.03
C ASP A 30 6.28 12.21 -9.55
N ARG A 31 6.48 11.71 -8.32
CA ARG A 31 7.82 11.53 -7.73
C ARG A 31 8.60 10.36 -8.32
N PHE A 32 7.92 9.34 -8.83
CA PHE A 32 8.52 8.16 -9.44
C PHE A 32 8.43 8.17 -10.98
N ALA A 33 8.06 9.30 -11.59
CA ALA A 33 7.84 9.38 -13.04
C ALA A 33 9.07 8.94 -13.87
N ASP A 34 10.27 9.22 -13.39
CA ASP A 34 11.53 8.86 -14.06
C ASP A 34 12.03 7.45 -13.73
N TRP A 35 11.29 6.69 -12.92
CA TRP A 35 11.70 5.38 -12.43
C TRP A 35 10.75 4.29 -12.94
N PRO A 36 11.26 3.09 -13.27
CA PRO A 36 10.43 1.97 -13.71
C PRO A 36 9.74 1.29 -12.52
N VAL A 37 8.98 2.07 -11.73
CA VAL A 37 8.29 1.63 -10.53
C VAL A 37 6.80 1.57 -10.79
N ARG A 38 6.20 0.39 -10.64
CA ARG A 38 4.76 0.21 -10.81
C ARG A 38 4.03 0.54 -9.52
N ILE A 39 3.27 1.63 -9.56
CA ILE A 39 2.44 2.10 -8.44
C ILE A 39 0.97 1.83 -8.77
N GLU A 40 0.26 1.18 -7.85
CA GLU A 40 -1.17 0.92 -7.98
C GLU A 40 -1.95 1.46 -6.78
N LEU A 41 -3.24 1.72 -7.00
CA LEU A 41 -4.15 2.28 -6.00
C LEU A 41 -5.31 1.32 -5.73
N LEU A 42 -5.48 0.93 -4.47
CA LEU A 42 -6.66 0.21 -3.98
C LEU A 42 -7.54 1.15 -3.16
N SER A 43 -8.68 1.57 -3.72
CA SER A 43 -9.57 2.54 -3.08
C SER A 43 -11.03 2.32 -3.49
N ARG A 44 -11.97 2.97 -2.80
CA ARG A 44 -13.40 2.92 -3.16
C ARG A 44 -13.72 3.55 -4.52
N PHE A 45 -12.80 4.30 -5.12
CA PHE A 45 -12.98 4.90 -6.45
C PHE A 45 -12.59 3.95 -7.59
N ARG A 46 -11.95 2.81 -7.30
CA ARG A 46 -11.66 1.78 -8.30
C ARG A 46 -12.88 0.89 -8.51
N THR A 47 -13.10 0.52 -9.76
CA THR A 47 -14.07 -0.54 -10.11
C THR A 47 -13.58 -1.88 -9.59
N LYS A 48 -14.51 -2.85 -9.42
CA LYS A 48 -14.15 -4.21 -8.99
C LYS A 48 -13.11 -4.85 -9.91
N LYS A 49 -13.29 -4.73 -11.23
CA LYS A 49 -12.34 -5.26 -12.23
C LYS A 49 -10.93 -4.69 -12.04
N GLN A 50 -10.80 -3.39 -11.77
CA GLN A 50 -9.50 -2.77 -11.53
C GLN A 50 -8.89 -3.24 -10.22
N ALA A 51 -9.68 -3.30 -9.15
CA ALA A 51 -9.22 -3.80 -7.85
C ALA A 51 -8.72 -5.25 -7.96
N ASP A 52 -9.48 -6.14 -8.61
CA ASP A 52 -9.11 -7.53 -8.79
C ASP A 52 -7.81 -7.68 -9.60
N ALA A 53 -7.63 -6.87 -10.66
CA ALA A 53 -6.39 -6.84 -11.43
C ALA A 53 -5.18 -6.34 -10.60
N THR A 54 -5.37 -5.29 -9.80
CA THR A 54 -4.34 -4.79 -8.89
C THR A 54 -3.95 -5.87 -7.86
N LEU A 55 -4.91 -6.56 -7.27
CA LEU A 55 -4.67 -7.62 -6.29
C LEU A 55 -3.88 -8.79 -6.89
N ALA A 56 -4.23 -9.23 -8.11
CA ALA A 56 -3.47 -10.24 -8.83
C ALA A 56 -2.03 -9.78 -9.08
N ALA A 57 -1.85 -8.55 -9.57
CA ALA A 57 -0.53 -7.99 -9.86
C ALA A 57 0.35 -7.82 -8.60
N VAL A 58 -0.25 -7.50 -7.45
CA VAL A 58 0.45 -7.46 -6.15
C VAL A 58 0.90 -8.86 -5.73
N THR A 59 0.06 -9.87 -5.91
CA THR A 59 0.36 -11.27 -5.59
C THR A 59 1.47 -11.83 -6.49
N GLU A 60 1.47 -11.48 -7.77
CA GLU A 60 2.52 -11.84 -8.73
C GLU A 60 3.85 -11.11 -8.46
N GLY A 61 3.80 -10.00 -7.71
CA GLY A 61 4.93 -9.14 -7.39
C GLY A 61 5.34 -8.22 -8.54
N THR A 62 4.41 -7.88 -9.43
CA THR A 62 4.63 -6.91 -10.52
C THR A 62 4.32 -5.48 -10.09
N VAL A 63 3.57 -5.31 -8.99
CA VAL A 63 3.34 -4.01 -8.33
C VAL A 63 4.39 -3.81 -7.26
N ASP A 64 5.13 -2.71 -7.35
CA ASP A 64 6.18 -2.35 -6.40
C ASP A 64 5.62 -1.57 -5.20
N ILE A 65 4.69 -0.65 -5.47
CA ILE A 65 4.06 0.18 -4.43
C ILE A 65 2.54 0.05 -4.53
N LEU A 66 1.90 -0.42 -3.47
CA LEU A 66 0.45 -0.43 -3.33
C LEU A 66 0.01 0.66 -2.36
N ILE A 67 -0.78 1.61 -2.85
CA ILE A 67 -1.36 2.68 -2.03
C ILE A 67 -2.83 2.37 -1.81
N GLY A 68 -3.31 2.51 -0.59
CA GLY A 68 -4.73 2.30 -0.33
C GLY A 68 -5.11 2.52 1.11
N THR A 69 -6.38 2.25 1.40
CA THR A 69 -6.88 2.40 2.76
C THR A 69 -6.60 1.15 3.59
N HIS A 70 -7.05 1.15 4.84
CA HIS A 70 -7.07 -0.03 5.71
C HIS A 70 -7.71 -1.29 5.07
N LYS A 71 -8.43 -1.17 3.95
CA LYS A 71 -8.88 -2.31 3.15
C LYS A 71 -7.75 -3.24 2.72
N ILE A 72 -6.54 -2.71 2.46
CA ILE A 72 -5.36 -3.54 2.15
C ILE A 72 -5.11 -4.59 3.25
N ILE A 73 -5.36 -4.23 4.51
CA ILE A 73 -5.14 -5.10 5.67
C ILE A 73 -6.36 -5.99 5.94
N GLN A 74 -7.57 -5.51 5.61
CA GLN A 74 -8.81 -6.25 5.84
C GLN A 74 -9.05 -7.35 4.81
N ASP A 75 -8.83 -7.05 3.53
CA ASP A 75 -9.15 -7.93 2.39
C ASP A 75 -8.07 -9.00 2.13
N SER A 76 -7.13 -9.18 3.07
CA SER A 76 -6.06 -10.20 3.01
C SER A 76 -5.23 -10.13 1.73
N VAL A 77 -4.80 -8.91 1.38
CA VAL A 77 -3.90 -8.71 0.24
C VAL A 77 -2.61 -9.51 0.46
N GLN A 78 -2.34 -10.44 -0.44
CA GLN A 78 -1.13 -11.26 -0.39
C GLN A 78 -0.03 -10.56 -1.18
N PHE A 79 0.98 -10.11 -0.45
CA PHE A 79 2.19 -9.57 -1.06
C PHE A 79 3.19 -10.69 -1.27
N LYS A 80 3.85 -10.71 -2.42
CA LYS A 80 4.92 -11.68 -2.71
C LYS A 80 6.15 -11.45 -1.84
N ARG A 81 6.50 -10.20 -1.59
CA ARG A 81 7.73 -9.79 -0.89
C ARG A 81 7.57 -8.41 -0.24
N LEU A 82 6.61 -8.30 0.68
CA LEU A 82 6.40 -7.06 1.44
C LEU A 82 7.64 -6.77 2.29
N GLY A 83 8.23 -5.59 2.09
CA GLY A 83 9.43 -5.15 2.82
C GLY A 83 9.22 -3.93 3.69
N LEU A 84 8.22 -3.11 3.39
CA LEU A 84 7.96 -1.89 4.13
C LEU A 84 6.46 -1.59 4.12
N VAL A 85 5.95 -1.22 5.29
CA VAL A 85 4.61 -0.67 5.44
C VAL A 85 4.72 0.77 5.93
N ILE A 86 4.12 1.71 5.20
CA ILE A 86 4.04 3.12 5.58
C ILE A 86 2.62 3.38 6.03
N ILE A 87 2.44 3.92 7.23
CA ILE A 87 1.12 4.27 7.79
C ILE A 87 1.09 5.77 7.94
N ASP A 88 0.30 6.44 7.12
CA ASP A 88 0.08 7.87 7.24
C ASP A 88 -1.16 8.15 8.11
N GLU A 89 -1.13 9.26 8.85
CA GLU A 89 -2.26 9.70 9.69
C GLU A 89 -2.77 8.61 10.66
N GLU A 90 -1.87 7.85 11.30
CA GLU A 90 -2.21 6.69 12.15
C GLU A 90 -3.25 7.03 13.23
N HIS A 91 -3.24 8.26 13.75
CA HIS A 91 -4.18 8.72 14.77
C HIS A 91 -5.65 8.69 14.32
N ARG A 92 -5.91 8.71 13.01
CA ARG A 92 -7.26 8.61 12.40
C ARG A 92 -7.79 7.17 12.33
N PHE A 93 -6.96 6.16 12.63
CA PHE A 93 -7.38 4.76 12.62
C PHE A 93 -8.04 4.34 13.93
N GLY A 94 -9.09 3.53 13.83
CA GLY A 94 -9.78 2.97 14.99
C GLY A 94 -8.95 1.90 15.73
N VAL A 95 -9.29 1.63 16.99
CA VAL A 95 -8.54 0.68 17.86
C VAL A 95 -8.36 -0.69 17.21
N ARG A 96 -9.42 -1.26 16.61
CA ARG A 96 -9.34 -2.56 15.91
C ARG A 96 -8.37 -2.56 14.72
N GLN A 97 -8.27 -1.45 14.00
CA GLN A 97 -7.35 -1.32 12.87
C GLN A 97 -5.90 -1.24 13.38
N LYS A 98 -5.67 -0.49 14.47
CA LYS A 98 -4.36 -0.39 15.13
C LYS A 98 -3.85 -1.74 15.63
N GLU A 99 -4.71 -2.56 16.23
CA GLU A 99 -4.31 -3.92 16.65
C GLU A 99 -3.88 -4.80 15.47
N ARG A 100 -4.56 -4.71 14.33
CA ARG A 100 -4.19 -5.46 13.12
C ARG A 100 -2.90 -4.94 12.47
N LEU A 101 -2.66 -3.63 12.54
CA LEU A 101 -1.39 -3.01 12.14
C LEU A 101 -0.23 -3.45 13.03
N LYS A 102 -0.45 -3.59 14.35
CA LYS A 102 0.57 -4.11 15.28
C LYS A 102 0.96 -5.54 14.97
N ALA A 103 0.02 -6.39 14.55
CA ALA A 103 0.35 -7.75 14.12
C ALA A 103 1.28 -7.75 12.89
N LEU A 104 1.03 -6.86 11.91
CA LEU A 104 1.90 -6.69 10.74
C LEU A 104 3.29 -6.12 11.08
N ARG A 105 3.39 -5.28 12.12
CA ARG A 105 4.67 -4.74 12.62
C ARG A 105 5.63 -5.83 13.13
N ALA A 106 5.11 -6.98 13.55
CA ALA A 106 5.95 -8.07 14.04
C ALA A 106 6.73 -8.78 12.91
N GLU A 107 6.29 -8.63 11.66
CA GLU A 107 6.82 -9.38 10.51
C GLU A 107 7.50 -8.47 9.47
N VAL A 108 7.21 -7.16 9.48
CA VAL A 108 7.66 -6.21 8.46
C VAL A 108 8.06 -4.88 9.10
N ASP A 109 9.06 -4.21 8.52
CA ASP A 109 9.43 -2.85 8.89
C ASP A 109 8.26 -1.88 8.67
N VAL A 110 7.95 -1.08 9.69
CA VAL A 110 6.85 -0.11 9.65
C VAL A 110 7.35 1.29 9.94
N LEU A 111 7.00 2.21 9.04
CA LEU A 111 7.23 3.64 9.19
C LEU A 111 5.90 4.34 9.45
N THR A 112 5.85 5.13 10.52
CA THR A 112 4.70 5.95 10.94
C THR A 112 5.03 7.42 10.79
#